data_AF-A0A6L7NMX3-F1
#
_entry.id   AF-A0A6L7NMX3-F1
#
_cell.length_a   1.000
_cell.length_b   1.000
_cell.length_c   1.000
_cell.angle_alpha   90.00
_cell.angle_beta   90.00
_cell.angle_gamma   90.00
#
_symmetry.space_group_name_H-M   'P 1'
#
loop_
_entity.id
_entity.type
_entity.pdbx_description
1 polymer ?
#
loop_
_entity_poly.entity_id
_entity_poly.type
_entity_poly.pdbx_seq_one_letter_code
_entity_poly.pdbx_strand_id
1 'polypeptide(L)'
;MTGFTRLARVHALSAAGDAMIAVALADSLFFSVEPDAARWSVLGLLGLTLTPFAIVAPLIGPAVDRAPGGRRLTIVLLNAGRALTALFMIGNVDSGKLFALAFAVLVLGKGYAVAKASIVPVTVRSEHELVNRNSRLAVLSGVAGLAGGVPAWLIQRYAGSDWVMGVATGVFVGSCVLAF
;
A
#
# COMPACT_ATOMS: atom_id res chain seq x y z
N MET A 1 21.78 12.98 -3.49
CA MET A 1 21.12 11.99 -2.62
C MET A 1 21.48 10.59 -3.10
N THR A 2 21.73 9.62 -2.22
CA THR A 2 21.98 8.23 -2.64
C THR A 2 20.67 7.56 -3.07
N GLY A 3 20.76 6.54 -3.93
CA GLY A 3 19.60 5.76 -4.38
C GLY A 3 18.80 5.16 -3.21
N PHE A 4 19.50 4.74 -2.15
CA PHE A 4 18.87 4.23 -0.93
C PHE A 4 18.06 5.29 -0.18
N THR A 5 18.58 6.51 0.02
CA THR A 5 17.84 7.57 0.73
C THR A 5 16.56 7.94 0.01
N ARG A 6 16.58 7.96 -1.32
CA ARG A 6 15.37 8.18 -2.12
C ARG A 6 14.36 7.06 -1.95
N LEU A 7 14.81 5.80 -2.06
CA LEU A 7 13.94 4.63 -1.83
C LEU A 7 13.33 4.66 -0.42
N ALA A 8 14.10 5.03 0.59
CA ALA A 8 13.62 5.13 1.97
C ALA A 8 12.49 6.16 2.13
N ARG A 9 12.58 7.34 1.51
CA ARG A 9 11.51 8.36 1.55
C ARG A 9 10.22 7.87 0.89
N VAL A 10 10.35 7.28 -0.30
CA VAL A 10 9.21 6.67 -1.03
C VAL A 10 8.60 5.56 -0.17
N HIS A 11 9.43 4.74 0.48
CA HIS A 11 8.96 3.66 1.34
C HIS A 11 8.23 4.17 2.58
N ALA A 12 8.72 5.23 3.22
CA ALA A 12 8.06 5.85 4.35
C ALA A 12 6.66 6.35 3.96
N LEU A 13 6.53 7.11 2.88
CA LEU A 13 5.21 7.60 2.43
C LEU A 13 4.29 6.45 2.04
N SER A 14 4.79 5.46 1.29
CA SER A 14 4.01 4.27 0.96
C SER A 14 3.51 3.54 2.21
N ALA A 15 4.36 3.34 3.23
CA ALA A 15 3.98 2.65 4.46
C ALA A 15 2.99 3.46 5.30
N ALA A 16 3.15 4.78 5.33
CA ALA A 16 2.16 5.67 5.95
C ALA A 16 0.80 5.54 5.26
N GLY A 17 0.77 5.59 3.92
CA GLY A 17 -0.46 5.41 3.14
C GLY A 17 -1.11 4.04 3.36
N ASP A 18 -0.32 2.96 3.45
CA ASP A 18 -0.84 1.62 3.81
C ASP A 18 -1.56 1.62 5.16
N ALA A 19 -0.98 2.26 6.16
CA ALA A 19 -1.59 2.37 7.49
C ALA A 19 -2.88 3.22 7.45
N MET A 20 -2.90 4.31 6.68
CA MET A 20 -4.10 5.14 6.51
C MET A 20 -5.24 4.34 5.85
N ILE A 21 -4.95 3.59 4.79
CA ILE A 21 -5.94 2.73 4.13
C ILE A 21 -6.44 1.63 5.08
N ALA A 22 -5.55 1.01 5.87
CA ALA A 22 -5.95 0.00 6.85
C ALA A 22 -6.92 0.59 7.89
N VAL A 23 -6.66 1.80 8.38
CA VAL A 23 -7.56 2.49 9.32
C VAL A 23 -8.91 2.82 8.66
N ALA A 24 -8.91 3.36 7.44
CA ALA A 24 -10.14 3.69 6.73
C ALA A 24 -11.02 2.46 6.49
N LEU A 25 -10.40 1.34 6.11
CA LEU A 25 -11.08 0.08 5.84
C LEU A 25 -11.55 -0.64 7.11
N ALA A 26 -10.85 -0.46 8.23
CA ALA A 26 -11.21 -1.08 9.50
C ALA A 26 -12.62 -0.68 9.93
N ASP A 27 -12.96 0.60 9.80
CA ASP A 27 -14.29 1.10 10.16
C ASP A 27 -15.33 0.74 9.08
N SER A 28 -14.99 0.97 7.80
CA SER A 28 -15.93 0.86 6.69
C SER A 28 -16.31 -0.58 6.32
N LEU A 29 -15.41 -1.56 6.50
CA LEU A 29 -15.66 -2.97 6.13
C LEU A 29 -15.99 -3.87 7.32
N PHE A 30 -15.50 -3.59 8.53
CA PHE A 30 -15.71 -4.50 9.67
C PHE A 30 -16.91 -4.15 10.54
N PHE A 31 -17.41 -2.89 10.51
CA PHE A 31 -18.55 -2.46 11.33
C PHE A 31 -19.86 -2.26 10.55
N SER A 32 -19.86 -2.39 9.22
CA SER A 32 -21.05 -2.26 8.36
C SER A 32 -21.71 -3.59 7.98
N VAL A 33 -21.14 -4.74 8.39
CA VAL A 33 -21.68 -6.06 8.07
C VAL A 33 -22.54 -6.56 9.24
N GLU A 34 -23.85 -6.68 9.00
CA GLU A 34 -24.80 -7.28 9.95
C GLU A 34 -24.38 -8.72 10.31
N PRO A 35 -24.43 -9.12 11.60
CA PRO A 35 -23.99 -10.44 12.07
C PRO A 35 -24.64 -11.64 11.36
N ASP A 36 -25.82 -11.45 10.76
CA ASP A 36 -26.60 -12.52 10.10
C ASP A 36 -26.10 -12.89 8.69
N ALA A 37 -25.20 -12.11 8.07
CA ALA A 37 -24.62 -12.39 6.74
C ALA A 37 -23.24 -13.10 6.79
N ALA A 38 -22.89 -13.70 7.92
CA ALA A 38 -21.51 -14.03 8.29
C ALA A 38 -20.75 -14.98 7.35
N ARG A 39 -21.39 -15.93 6.66
CA ARG A 39 -20.63 -16.92 5.86
C ARG A 39 -20.05 -16.36 4.58
N TRP A 40 -20.82 -15.59 3.81
CA TRP A 40 -20.37 -15.07 2.52
C TRP A 40 -19.43 -13.87 2.68
N SER A 41 -19.63 -13.04 3.70
CA SER A 41 -18.69 -11.97 4.05
C SER A 41 -17.36 -12.52 4.55
N VAL A 42 -17.37 -13.60 5.36
CA VAL A 42 -16.13 -14.28 5.80
C VAL A 42 -15.42 -14.99 4.65
N LEU A 43 -16.15 -15.68 3.76
CA LEU A 43 -15.57 -16.27 2.55
C LEU A 43 -15.01 -15.21 1.61
N GLY A 44 -15.69 -14.07 1.47
CA GLY A 44 -15.20 -12.89 0.78
C GLY A 44 -13.90 -12.40 1.40
N LEU A 45 -13.85 -12.22 2.72
CA LEU A 45 -12.64 -11.81 3.45
C LEU A 45 -11.48 -12.80 3.27
N LEU A 46 -11.78 -14.11 3.28
CA LEU A 46 -10.80 -15.18 3.06
C LEU A 46 -10.26 -15.14 1.62
N GLY A 47 -11.14 -14.93 0.65
CA GLY A 47 -10.76 -14.67 -0.74
C GLY A 47 -9.89 -13.41 -0.84
N LEU A 48 -10.34 -12.30 -0.26
CA LEU A 48 -9.61 -11.02 -0.26
C LEU A 48 -8.18 -11.15 0.29
N THR A 49 -7.96 -12.02 1.27
CA THR A 49 -6.64 -12.25 1.88
C THR A 49 -5.78 -13.24 1.11
N LEU A 50 -6.37 -14.26 0.46
CA LEU A 50 -5.66 -15.30 -0.30
C LEU A 50 -5.43 -14.92 -1.78
N THR A 51 -6.40 -14.27 -2.41
CA THR A 51 -6.37 -13.88 -3.82
C THR A 51 -5.23 -12.91 -4.19
N PRO A 52 -4.74 -11.98 -3.33
CA PRO A 52 -3.62 -11.14 -3.69
C PRO A 52 -2.41 -12.01 -3.95
N PHE A 53 -2.12 -13.00 -3.10
CA PHE A 53 -0.99 -13.90 -3.30
C PHE A 53 -1.14 -14.74 -4.57
N ALA A 54 -2.34 -15.26 -4.85
CA ALA A 54 -2.61 -16.06 -6.04
C ALA A 54 -2.40 -15.29 -7.35
N ILE A 55 -2.75 -14.01 -7.39
CA ILE A 55 -2.59 -13.15 -8.59
C ILE A 55 -1.17 -12.56 -8.64
N VAL A 56 -0.67 -12.07 -7.52
CA VAL A 56 0.58 -11.31 -7.45
C VAL A 56 1.81 -12.22 -7.65
N ALA A 57 1.81 -13.45 -7.12
CA ALA A 57 2.94 -14.38 -7.27
C ALA A 57 3.34 -14.66 -8.74
N PRO A 58 2.44 -15.01 -9.68
CA PRO A 58 2.80 -15.28 -11.07
C PRO A 58 3.08 -14.00 -11.90
N LEU A 59 2.49 -12.86 -11.53
CA LEU A 59 2.59 -11.62 -12.30
C LEU A 59 3.86 -10.81 -11.99
N ILE A 60 4.42 -10.95 -10.79
CA ILE A 60 5.56 -10.14 -10.35
C ILE A 60 6.83 -10.40 -11.14
N GLY A 61 7.24 -11.67 -11.29
CA GLY A 61 8.51 -12.01 -11.94
C GLY A 61 8.59 -11.40 -13.34
N PRO A 62 7.60 -11.67 -14.21
CA PRO A 62 7.53 -11.10 -15.55
C PRO A 62 7.41 -9.56 -15.57
N ALA A 63 6.64 -8.96 -14.68
CA ALA A 63 6.42 -7.51 -14.67
C ALA A 63 7.66 -6.73 -14.20
N VAL A 64 8.42 -7.27 -13.25
CA VAL A 64 9.68 -6.67 -12.78
C VAL A 64 10.77 -6.82 -13.85
N ASP A 65 10.83 -7.95 -14.54
CA ASP A 65 11.86 -8.22 -15.55
C ASP A 65 11.58 -7.53 -16.90
N ARG A 66 10.32 -7.23 -17.24
CA ARG A 66 9.94 -6.68 -18.56
C ARG A 66 9.56 -5.19 -18.58
N ALA A 67 9.51 -4.49 -17.44
CA ALA A 67 9.06 -3.10 -17.42
C ALA A 67 9.98 -2.15 -18.23
N PRO A 68 9.49 -1.53 -19.33
CA PRO A 68 10.25 -0.57 -20.11
C PRO A 68 10.40 0.73 -19.31
N GLY A 69 11.54 0.90 -18.61
CA GLY A 69 11.78 2.00 -17.67
C GLY A 69 12.42 1.56 -16.34
N GLY A 70 12.57 0.25 -16.12
CA GLY A 70 13.27 -0.34 -14.99
C GLY A 70 12.50 -0.26 -13.66
N ARG A 71 13.12 -0.77 -12.59
CA ARG A 71 12.49 -0.95 -11.27
C ARG A 71 11.89 0.33 -10.67
N ARG A 72 12.42 1.50 -11.03
CA ARG A 72 11.93 2.81 -10.57
C ARG A 72 10.57 3.16 -11.18
N LEU A 73 10.36 2.92 -12.47
CA LEU A 73 9.06 3.15 -13.11
C LEU A 73 7.99 2.25 -12.50
N THR A 74 8.32 0.99 -12.22
CA THR A 74 7.42 0.06 -11.53
C THR A 74 6.93 0.61 -10.19
N ILE A 75 7.82 1.18 -9.37
CA ILE A 75 7.45 1.81 -8.09
C ILE A 75 6.49 2.99 -8.29
N VAL A 76 6.74 3.83 -9.30
CA VAL A 76 5.88 4.97 -9.62
C VAL A 76 4.49 4.50 -10.06
N LEU A 77 4.42 3.55 -10.99
CA LEU A 77 3.14 3.01 -11.48
C LEU A 77 2.33 2.35 -10.37
N LEU A 78 2.98 1.62 -9.46
CA LEU A 78 2.31 0.99 -8.33
C LEU A 78 1.74 2.02 -7.34
N ASN A 79 2.50 3.08 -7.00
CA ASN A 79 1.99 4.14 -6.14
C ASN A 79 0.91 4.98 -6.85
N ALA A 80 1.03 5.21 -8.15
CA ALA A 80 0.01 5.91 -8.94
C ALA A 80 -1.29 5.11 -9.00
N GLY A 81 -1.20 3.79 -9.21
CA GLY A 81 -2.34 2.88 -9.12
C GLY A 81 -3.00 2.97 -7.75
N ARG A 82 -2.22 2.96 -6.67
CA ARG A 82 -2.75 3.06 -5.29
C ARG A 82 -3.41 4.40 -5.02
N ALA A 83 -2.85 5.49 -5.52
CA ALA A 83 -3.48 6.81 -5.45
C ALA A 83 -4.83 6.84 -6.18
N LEU A 84 -4.88 6.29 -7.41
CA LEU A 84 -6.12 6.22 -8.19
C LEU A 84 -7.16 5.33 -7.51
N THR A 85 -6.76 4.15 -7.02
CA THR A 85 -7.67 3.27 -6.29
C THR A 85 -8.19 3.93 -5.03
N ALA A 86 -7.33 4.54 -4.21
CA ALA A 86 -7.73 5.27 -3.01
C ALA A 86 -8.69 6.44 -3.33
N LEU A 87 -8.47 7.16 -4.43
CA LEU A 87 -9.37 8.20 -4.90
C LEU A 87 -10.76 7.65 -5.27
N PHE A 88 -10.81 6.52 -5.98
CA PHE A 88 -12.08 5.87 -6.32
C PHE A 88 -12.82 5.33 -5.11
N MET A 89 -12.11 4.94 -4.04
CA MET A 89 -12.73 4.43 -2.82
C MET A 89 -13.59 5.50 -2.13
N ILE A 90 -13.19 6.78 -2.18
CA ILE A 90 -13.93 7.92 -1.60
C ILE A 90 -15.40 7.93 -2.05
N GLY A 91 -15.64 7.77 -3.36
CA GLY A 91 -17.01 7.78 -3.91
C GLY A 91 -17.76 6.45 -3.82
N ASN A 92 -17.14 5.41 -3.23
CA ASN A 92 -17.69 4.06 -3.19
C ASN A 92 -17.73 3.48 -1.77
N VAL A 93 -17.60 4.30 -0.73
CA VAL A 93 -17.52 3.82 0.66
C VAL A 93 -18.74 2.99 1.07
N ASP A 94 -19.95 3.39 0.67
CA ASP A 94 -21.18 2.65 0.98
C ASP A 94 -21.56 1.59 -0.07
N SER A 95 -20.68 1.31 -1.04
CA SER A 95 -20.95 0.40 -2.15
C SER A 95 -20.21 -0.93 -2.00
N GLY A 96 -20.82 -2.03 -2.45
CA GLY A 96 -20.13 -3.32 -2.60
C GLY A 96 -18.87 -3.25 -3.49
N LYS A 97 -18.72 -2.19 -4.30
CA LYS A 97 -17.50 -1.90 -5.06
C LYS A 97 -16.29 -1.57 -4.18
N LEU A 98 -16.49 -1.11 -2.94
CA LEU A 98 -15.41 -0.84 -1.99
C LEU A 98 -14.54 -2.07 -1.78
N PHE A 99 -15.16 -3.26 -1.72
CA PHE A 99 -14.44 -4.50 -1.54
C PHE A 99 -13.47 -4.80 -2.70
N ALA A 100 -13.90 -4.58 -3.94
CA ALA A 100 -13.05 -4.76 -5.12
C ALA A 100 -11.91 -3.72 -5.17
N LEU A 101 -12.18 -2.48 -4.75
CA LEU A 101 -11.16 -1.43 -4.67
C LEU A 101 -10.16 -1.69 -3.52
N ALA A 102 -10.65 -2.14 -2.36
CA ALA A 102 -9.82 -2.59 -1.25
C ALA A 102 -8.91 -3.74 -1.67
N PHE A 103 -9.44 -4.69 -2.43
CA PHE A 103 -8.64 -5.76 -3.02
C PHE A 103 -7.54 -5.21 -3.93
N ALA A 104 -7.91 -4.31 -4.85
CA ALA A 104 -6.97 -3.72 -5.79
C ALA A 104 -5.83 -2.97 -5.10
N VAL A 105 -6.13 -2.15 -4.08
CA VAL A 105 -5.09 -1.40 -3.35
C VAL A 105 -4.16 -2.32 -2.57
N LEU A 106 -4.68 -3.43 -2.00
CA LEU A 106 -3.88 -4.45 -1.32
C LEU A 106 -2.94 -5.19 -2.29
N VAL A 107 -3.46 -5.57 -3.46
CA VAL A 107 -2.68 -6.20 -4.55
C VAL A 107 -1.55 -5.28 -5.00
N LEU A 108 -1.84 -4.00 -5.23
CA LEU A 108 -0.83 -3.01 -5.60
C LEU A 108 0.20 -2.79 -4.48
N GLY A 109 -0.22 -2.82 -3.22
CA GLY A 109 0.67 -2.77 -2.05
C GLY A 109 1.63 -3.97 -1.99
N LYS A 110 1.16 -5.18 -2.30
CA LYS A 110 2.02 -6.37 -2.44
C LYS A 110 2.98 -6.25 -3.61
N GLY A 111 2.52 -5.76 -4.76
CA GLY A 111 3.38 -5.45 -5.90
C GLY A 111 4.49 -4.47 -5.52
N TYR A 112 4.17 -3.43 -4.75
CA TYR A 112 5.15 -2.46 -4.26
C TYR A 112 6.19 -3.12 -3.35
N ALA A 113 5.77 -3.97 -2.41
CA ALA A 113 6.67 -4.66 -1.50
C ALA A 113 7.72 -5.49 -2.25
N VAL A 114 7.32 -6.16 -3.34
CA VAL A 114 8.23 -6.97 -4.13
C VAL A 114 9.10 -6.14 -5.06
N ALA A 115 8.55 -5.11 -5.72
CA ALA A 115 9.34 -4.16 -6.48
C ALA A 115 10.44 -3.52 -5.60
N LYS A 116 10.11 -3.13 -4.36
CA LYS A 116 11.07 -2.64 -3.37
C LYS A 116 12.15 -3.68 -3.08
N ALA A 117 11.77 -4.92 -2.78
CA ALA A 117 12.72 -6.00 -2.46
C ALA A 117 13.73 -6.24 -3.60
N SER A 118 13.33 -6.04 -4.86
CA SER A 118 14.23 -6.14 -6.02
C SER A 118 15.21 -4.96 -6.15
N ILE A 119 14.91 -3.79 -5.58
CA ILE A 119 15.74 -2.58 -5.67
C ILE A 119 16.78 -2.52 -4.56
N VAL A 120 16.45 -2.97 -3.34
CA VAL A 120 17.34 -2.83 -2.18
C VAL A 120 18.74 -3.42 -2.44
N PRO A 121 18.90 -4.65 -2.98
CA PRO A 121 20.22 -5.24 -3.22
C PRO A 121 21.10 -4.44 -4.18
N VAL A 122 20.52 -3.73 -5.15
CA VAL A 122 21.30 -2.92 -6.10
C VAL A 122 21.70 -1.55 -5.56
N THR A 123 21.26 -1.21 -4.34
CA THR A 123 21.61 0.05 -3.67
C THR A 123 22.75 -0.09 -2.65
N VAL A 124 23.30 -1.30 -2.50
CA VAL A 124 24.31 -1.65 -1.48
C VAL A 124 25.53 -2.34 -2.10
N ARG A 125 26.65 -2.35 -1.38
CA ARG A 125 27.92 -2.91 -1.86
C ARG A 125 28.33 -4.23 -1.21
N SER A 126 27.65 -4.66 -0.15
CA SER A 126 27.93 -5.91 0.56
C SER A 126 26.68 -6.48 1.24
N GLU A 127 26.71 -7.77 1.58
CA GLU A 127 25.62 -8.44 2.33
C GLU A 127 25.40 -7.83 3.72
N HIS A 128 26.47 -7.44 4.41
CA HIS A 128 26.35 -6.76 5.70
C HIS A 128 25.63 -5.41 5.56
N GLU A 129 25.92 -4.65 4.49
CA GLU A 129 25.17 -3.44 4.19
C GLU A 129 23.71 -3.76 3.84
N LEU A 130 23.44 -4.83 3.08
CA LEU A 130 22.09 -5.26 2.74
C LEU A 130 21.23 -5.51 3.99
N VAL A 131 21.75 -6.28 4.95
CA VAL A 131 21.05 -6.57 6.21
C VAL A 131 20.76 -5.29 6.98
N ASN A 132 21.75 -4.41 7.15
CA ASN A 132 21.58 -3.13 7.84
C ASN A 132 20.55 -2.23 7.14
N ARG A 133 20.57 -2.13 5.81
CA ARG A 133 19.62 -1.34 5.01
C ARG A 133 18.21 -1.91 5.09
N ASN A 134 18.07 -3.23 5.05
CA ASN A 134 16.78 -3.89 5.18
C ASN A 134 16.17 -3.64 6.58
N SER A 135 16.97 -3.77 7.64
CA SER A 135 16.54 -3.47 9.01
C SER A 135 16.11 -2.01 9.17
N ARG A 136 16.84 -1.05 8.58
CA ARG A 136 16.44 0.36 8.57
C ARG A 136 15.12 0.60 7.85
N LEU A 137 14.90 -0.07 6.71
CA LEU A 137 13.62 0.03 5.99
C LEU A 137 12.46 -0.57 6.81
N ALA A 138 12.70 -1.66 7.54
CA ALA A 138 11.70 -2.25 8.43
C ALA A 138 11.31 -1.30 9.57
N VAL A 139 12.30 -0.74 10.29
CA VAL A 139 12.05 0.26 11.35
C VAL A 139 11.35 1.49 10.79
N LEU A 140 11.80 1.98 9.63
CA LEU A 140 11.19 3.12 8.96
C LEU A 140 9.72 2.85 8.60
N SER A 141 9.40 1.65 8.13
CA SER A 141 8.01 1.28 7.83
C SER A 141 7.13 1.23 9.08
N GLY A 142 7.66 0.77 10.21
CA GLY A 142 6.95 0.80 11.49
C GLY A 142 6.66 2.24 11.95
N VAL A 143 7.69 3.10 11.96
CA VAL A 143 7.55 4.50 12.37
C VAL A 143 6.62 5.27 11.41
N ALA A 144 6.79 5.09 10.10
CA ALA A 144 5.94 5.75 9.12
C ALA A 144 4.51 5.22 9.15
N GLY A 145 4.31 3.94 9.42
CA GLY A 145 3.00 3.33 9.64
C GLY A 145 2.28 3.97 10.83
N LEU A 146 2.96 4.20 11.95
CA LEU A 146 2.41 4.95 13.08
C LEU A 146 2.14 6.42 12.72
N ALA A 147 3.07 7.07 12.03
CA ALA A 147 2.93 8.46 11.61
C ALA A 147 1.79 8.68 10.60
N GLY A 148 1.41 7.65 9.82
CA GLY A 148 0.23 7.68 8.97
C GLY A 148 -1.04 7.24 9.68
N GLY A 149 -0.97 6.15 10.46
CA GLY A 149 -2.10 5.52 11.12
C GLY A 149 -2.70 6.36 12.25
N VAL A 150 -1.88 7.02 13.07
CA VAL A 150 -2.39 7.85 14.19
C VAL A 150 -3.19 9.06 13.67
N PRO A 151 -2.67 9.87 12.72
CA PRO A 151 -3.47 10.92 12.09
C PRO A 151 -4.69 10.38 11.36
N ALA A 152 -4.57 9.26 10.64
CA ALA A 152 -5.72 8.64 9.99
C ALA A 152 -6.81 8.25 10.98
N TRP A 153 -6.45 7.69 12.14
CA TRP A 153 -7.43 7.34 13.17
C TRP A 153 -8.14 8.58 13.73
N LEU A 154 -7.40 9.68 13.94
CA LEU A 154 -7.99 10.95 14.34
C LEU A 154 -8.94 11.48 13.26
N ILE A 155 -8.52 11.50 12.00
CA ILE A 155 -9.35 11.95 10.88
C ILE A 155 -10.59 11.07 10.75
N GLN A 156 -10.45 9.75 10.84
CA GLN A 156 -11.55 8.79 10.83
C GLN A 156 -12.58 9.15 11.89
N ARG A 157 -12.13 9.43 13.12
CA ARG A 157 -13.02 9.71 14.26
C ARG A 157 -13.83 11.01 14.13
N TYR A 158 -13.32 12.01 13.43
CA TYR A 158 -13.94 13.35 13.36
C TYR A 158 -14.50 13.72 11.99
N ALA A 159 -13.97 13.16 10.91
CA ALA A 159 -14.32 13.49 9.53
C ALA A 159 -14.78 12.27 8.71
N GLY A 160 -14.55 11.04 9.18
CA GLY A 160 -14.93 9.80 8.50
C GLY A 160 -13.89 9.26 7.52
N SER A 161 -14.19 8.09 6.94
CA SER A 161 -13.27 7.33 6.08
C SER A 161 -12.91 8.01 4.78
N ASP A 162 -13.84 8.78 4.22
CA ASP A 162 -13.67 9.47 2.93
C ASP A 162 -12.49 10.45 2.98
N TRP A 163 -12.38 11.17 4.10
CA TRP A 163 -11.27 12.09 4.36
C TRP A 163 -9.95 11.34 4.56
N VAL A 164 -9.96 10.22 5.26
CA VAL A 164 -8.76 9.37 5.42
C VAL A 164 -8.28 8.88 4.06
N MET A 165 -9.19 8.40 3.21
CA MET A 165 -8.89 7.94 1.85
C MET A 165 -8.36 9.09 0.98
N GLY A 166 -8.94 10.29 1.08
CA GLY A 166 -8.45 11.49 0.40
C GLY A 166 -7.02 11.86 0.80
N VAL A 167 -6.71 11.84 2.10
CA VAL A 167 -5.35 12.08 2.60
C VAL A 167 -4.39 10.97 2.14
N ALA A 168 -4.81 9.71 2.18
CA ALA A 168 -4.01 8.58 1.69
C ALA A 168 -3.69 8.72 0.19
N THR A 169 -4.63 9.19 -0.63
CA THR A 169 -4.38 9.52 -2.05
C THR A 169 -3.27 10.55 -2.17
N GLY A 170 -3.34 11.65 -1.40
CA GLY A 170 -2.28 12.67 -1.38
C GLY A 170 -0.92 12.11 -0.99
N VAL A 171 -0.87 11.21 -0.01
CA VAL A 171 0.37 10.53 0.43
C VAL A 171 0.94 9.64 -0.67
N PHE A 172 0.11 8.87 -1.39
CA PHE A 172 0.57 8.07 -2.52
C PHE A 172 1.03 8.91 -3.71
N VAL A 173 0.37 10.03 -3.99
CA VAL A 173 0.85 11.00 -4.99
C VAL A 173 2.21 11.57 -4.57
N GLY A 174 2.37 11.96 -3.30
CA GLY A 174 3.66 12.42 -2.76
C GLY A 174 4.76 11.35 -2.90
N SER A 175 4.42 10.07 -2.68
CA SER A 175 5.31 8.93 -2.92
C SER A 175 5.76 8.83 -4.38
N CYS A 176 4.85 9.04 -5.34
CA CYS A 176 5.18 9.10 -6.77
C CYS A 176 6.14 10.26 -7.08
N VAL A 177 5.85 11.46 -6.58
CA VAL A 177 6.67 12.65 -6.86
C VAL A 177 8.08 12.49 -6.28
N LEU A 178 8.22 11.95 -5.07
CA LEU A 178 9.53 11.74 -4.44
C LEU A 178 10.34 10.57 -5.04
N ALA A 179 9.73 9.73 -5.87
CA ALA A 179 10.47 8.78 -6.68
C ALA A 179 11.29 9.50 -7.77
N PHE A 180 10.99 10.76 -8.09
CA PHE A 180 11.63 11.59 -9.11
C PHE A 180 12.86 12.39 -8.67
#